data_AF-A0A517XVJ5-F1
#
_entry.id   AF-A0A517XVJ5-F1
#
_cell.length_a   1.000
_cell.length_b   1.000
_cell.length_c   1.000
_cell.angle_alpha   90.00
_cell.angle_beta   90.00
_cell.angle_gamma   90.00
#
_symmetry.space_group_name_H-M   'P 1'
#
loop_
_entity.id
_entity.type
_entity.pdbx_description
1 polymer ?
#
loop_
_entity_poly.entity_id
_entity_poly.type
_entity_poly.pdbx_seq_one_letter_code
_entity_poly.pdbx_strand_id
1 'polypeptide(L)'
;MTTPRLLLTLAVALAPATAWGQPLPPGFGAPHPARTISRLGTHVFRWLVDRGGLKPMTDSELVLVTRQQQYSDTVVIVFGSWNSNAGWQPQPGGQPISTWVSNASQFGGAVLVANDTFQSVSFGGRQPVQFSGQRVITPQPGVGEWLVLNRNEIEQFAVPAVRPPGAAGPEWELLGGDRPLPRVVTELPGTLSNLKGSGLTPLAGFPWNAQFRNTRALVSGTSDAFIAGASRHPQTGRPCRLIAVADHAVYLNGQLLAAEGGVATDNLEFADRTVKFLTGGNGDEKRTKCLLVVDGVVVRDYGELNQLLRPPPPPLPKPDWEKLQPKLVDLGNQLIDKFQENDFLNRAVVGKNPDEPRSQLRTLLGLLLTAACLWAAMSLVRRVLGAREPTDLNAAPPGGRPPPPPGGAAGVFGRRSKELATRDNLLEPARAACRDFFDTVGRPPEPGPRLPKVVITDVVRKPETLRQALRDLWAVAFGRPAPVTAVRWAALEPLLARALAAHREKKWRFVEAEAWPDVSTRSRGEA
;
A
#
# COMPACT_ATOMS: atom_id res chain seq x y z
N MET A 1 7.42 -47.81 28.92
CA MET A 1 7.27 -46.59 28.09
C MET A 1 5.81 -46.44 27.72
N THR A 2 5.21 -45.27 27.93
CA THR A 2 3.83 -45.01 27.50
C THR A 2 3.77 -44.91 25.97
N THR A 3 2.76 -45.51 25.36
CA THR A 3 2.46 -45.54 23.92
C THR A 3 2.71 -44.22 23.15
N PRO A 4 2.39 -43.02 23.69
CA PRO A 4 2.69 -41.76 23.00
C PRO A 4 4.17 -41.45 22.83
N ARG A 5 5.06 -41.89 23.74
CA ARG A 5 6.51 -41.62 23.63
C ARG A 5 7.18 -42.44 22.53
N LEU A 6 6.63 -43.61 22.21
CA LEU A 6 7.16 -44.52 21.18
C LEU A 6 6.78 -44.07 19.76
N LEU A 7 5.57 -43.51 19.59
CA LEU A 7 5.14 -42.89 18.33
C LEU A 7 5.95 -41.62 18.01
N LEU A 8 6.29 -40.82 19.02
CA LEU A 8 7.04 -39.58 18.82
C LEU A 8 8.51 -39.84 18.45
N THR A 9 9.11 -40.91 18.97
CA THR A 9 10.47 -41.33 18.57
C THR A 9 10.50 -41.93 17.16
N LEU A 10 9.47 -42.70 16.76
CA LEU A 10 9.35 -43.21 15.40
C LEU A 10 9.11 -42.11 14.36
N ALA A 11 8.35 -41.06 14.70
CA ALA A 11 8.11 -39.92 13.82
C ALA A 11 9.37 -39.08 13.56
N VAL A 12 10.26 -38.96 14.56
CA VAL A 12 11.55 -38.27 14.41
C VAL A 12 12.55 -39.11 13.60
N ALA A 13 12.53 -40.44 13.74
CA ALA A 13 13.42 -41.33 12.98
C ALA A 13 13.00 -41.50 11.50
N LEU A 14 11.72 -41.33 11.18
CA LEU A 14 11.19 -41.42 9.81
C LEU A 14 11.07 -40.08 9.08
N ALA A 15 11.43 -38.96 9.73
CA ALA A 15 11.50 -37.67 9.06
C ALA A 15 12.58 -37.74 7.96
N PRO A 16 12.22 -37.62 6.68
CA PRO A 16 13.17 -37.84 5.60
C PRO A 16 14.29 -36.79 5.67
N ALA A 17 15.54 -37.25 5.78
CA ALA A 17 16.76 -36.45 5.72
C ALA A 17 16.96 -35.72 4.35
N THR A 18 15.92 -35.64 3.51
CA THR A 18 15.98 -35.13 2.15
C THR A 18 15.85 -33.60 2.04
N ALA A 19 15.75 -32.87 3.16
CA ALA A 19 15.73 -31.40 3.16
C ALA A 19 17.14 -30.74 3.18
N TRP A 20 18.21 -31.55 3.24
CA TRP A 20 19.55 -31.08 3.60
C TRP A 20 20.43 -31.03 2.35
N GLY A 21 20.34 -29.95 1.57
CA GLY A 21 21.23 -29.78 0.42
C GLY A 21 20.76 -28.85 -0.69
N GLN A 22 19.76 -27.99 -0.48
CA GLN A 22 19.54 -26.92 -1.45
C GLN A 22 20.63 -25.85 -1.25
N PRO A 23 21.46 -25.54 -2.27
CA PRO A 23 22.39 -24.43 -2.19
C PRO A 23 21.60 -23.16 -1.90
N LEU A 24 22.05 -22.38 -0.91
CA LEU A 24 21.43 -21.09 -0.59
C LEU A 24 21.34 -20.27 -1.87
N PRO A 25 20.18 -19.66 -2.16
CA PRO A 25 19.99 -18.90 -3.38
C PRO A 25 21.08 -17.81 -3.48
N PRO A 26 21.68 -17.62 -4.67
CA PRO A 26 22.67 -16.56 -4.87
C PRO A 26 22.06 -15.21 -4.48
N GLY A 27 22.64 -14.56 -3.47
CA GLY A 27 22.12 -13.31 -2.88
C GLY A 27 21.89 -13.35 -1.36
N PHE A 28 22.02 -14.50 -0.72
CA PHE A 28 21.97 -14.60 0.74
C PHE A 28 23.16 -13.87 1.39
N GLY A 29 22.95 -12.62 1.82
CA GLY A 29 23.98 -11.74 2.40
C GLY A 29 24.29 -10.46 1.62
N ALA A 30 23.65 -10.22 0.47
CA ALA A 30 23.69 -8.89 -0.14
C ALA A 30 22.95 -7.91 0.80
N PRO A 31 23.53 -6.73 1.11
CA PRO A 31 22.84 -5.74 1.92
C PRO A 31 21.53 -5.40 1.23
N HIS A 32 20.40 -5.65 1.90
CA HIS A 32 19.11 -5.22 1.38
C HIS A 32 19.21 -3.72 1.12
N PRO A 33 18.80 -3.23 -0.06
CA PRO A 33 18.81 -1.80 -0.33
C PRO A 33 18.06 -1.10 0.79
N ALA A 34 18.67 -0.05 1.35
CA ALA A 34 18.07 0.73 2.43
C ALA A 34 16.64 1.07 2.03
N ARG A 35 15.66 0.55 2.77
CA ARG A 35 14.25 0.75 2.45
C ARG A 35 13.93 2.22 2.70
N THR A 36 13.73 2.98 1.63
CA THR A 36 13.40 4.40 1.70
C THR A 36 11.94 4.58 2.09
N ILE A 37 11.67 5.41 3.10
CA ILE A 37 10.31 5.80 3.46
C ILE A 37 9.74 6.64 2.32
N SER A 38 8.68 6.15 1.67
CA SER A 38 8.02 6.90 0.59
C SER A 38 7.45 8.21 1.12
N ARG A 39 7.73 9.33 0.44
CA ARG A 39 7.22 10.66 0.75
C ARG A 39 5.69 10.72 0.73
N LEU A 40 5.08 10.07 -0.25
CA LEU A 40 3.62 10.00 -0.42
C LEU A 40 2.98 8.89 0.43
N GLY A 41 3.77 8.18 1.23
CA GLY A 41 3.26 7.16 2.14
C GLY A 41 2.71 7.77 3.44
N THR A 42 1.98 6.95 4.20
CA THR A 42 1.40 7.31 5.51
C THR A 42 2.09 6.58 6.67
N HIS A 43 3.31 6.07 6.47
CA HIS A 43 4.02 5.22 7.42
C HIS A 43 4.23 5.88 8.80
N VAL A 44 4.57 7.17 8.83
CA VAL A 44 4.78 7.94 10.07
C VAL A 44 3.45 8.14 10.80
N PHE A 45 2.38 8.46 10.07
CA PHE A 45 1.05 8.57 10.67
C PHE A 45 0.56 7.22 11.24
N ARG A 46 0.73 6.12 10.50
CA ARG A 46 0.41 4.76 10.97
C ARG A 46 1.17 4.40 12.24
N TRP A 47 2.44 4.78 12.33
CA TRP A 47 3.22 4.61 13.54
C TRP A 47 2.67 5.43 14.71
N LEU A 48 2.21 6.68 14.48
CA LEU A 48 1.53 7.47 15.52
C LEU A 48 0.24 6.79 15.98
N VAL A 49 -0.55 6.23 15.06
CA VAL A 49 -1.77 5.46 15.36
C VAL A 49 -1.45 4.25 16.24
N ASP A 50 -0.43 3.46 15.89
CA ASP A 50 0.05 2.31 16.69
C ASP A 50 0.55 2.75 18.07
N ARG A 51 1.35 3.83 18.13
CA ARG A 51 1.84 4.43 19.39
C ARG A 51 0.70 4.94 20.27
N GLY A 52 -0.40 5.40 19.67
CA GLY A 52 -1.63 5.77 20.34
C GLY A 52 -2.39 4.59 20.96
N GLY A 53 -1.93 3.35 20.75
CA GLY A 53 -2.57 2.13 21.24
C GLY A 53 -3.71 1.62 20.36
N LEU A 54 -3.89 2.20 19.17
CA LEU A 54 -4.91 1.77 18.22
C LEU A 54 -4.41 0.57 17.41
N LYS A 55 -5.17 -0.52 17.46
CA LYS A 55 -4.87 -1.75 16.72
C LYS A 55 -5.72 -1.83 15.45
N PRO A 56 -5.15 -2.35 14.34
CA PRO A 56 -5.91 -2.59 13.12
C PRO A 56 -6.99 -3.65 13.39
N MET A 57 -8.22 -3.38 12.96
CA MET A 57 -9.31 -4.34 13.11
C MET A 57 -9.13 -5.57 12.20
N THR A 58 -9.40 -6.75 12.76
CA THR A 58 -9.49 -7.99 12.00
C THR A 58 -10.82 -8.08 11.23
N ASP A 59 -10.88 -8.92 10.20
CA ASP A 59 -12.11 -9.12 9.42
C ASP A 59 -13.28 -9.59 10.28
N SER A 60 -13.03 -10.44 11.27
CA SER A 60 -14.02 -10.87 12.25
C SER A 60 -14.54 -9.73 13.12
N GLU A 61 -13.66 -8.82 13.56
CA GLU A 61 -14.06 -7.66 14.35
C GLU A 61 -14.85 -6.67 13.51
N LEU A 62 -14.49 -6.47 12.25
CA LEU A 62 -15.26 -5.61 11.33
C LEU A 62 -16.69 -6.12 11.20
N VAL A 63 -16.88 -7.42 10.97
CA VAL A 63 -18.22 -8.03 10.90
C VAL A 63 -18.97 -7.91 12.23
N LEU A 64 -18.29 -8.12 13.36
CA LEU A 64 -18.89 -8.05 14.69
C LEU A 64 -19.38 -6.63 15.02
N VAL A 65 -18.52 -5.62 14.84
CA VAL A 65 -18.85 -4.21 15.11
C VAL A 65 -20.01 -3.75 14.24
N THR A 66 -20.00 -4.11 12.95
CA THR A 66 -21.11 -3.82 12.04
C THR A 66 -22.43 -4.45 12.50
N ARG A 67 -22.42 -5.72 12.90
CA ARG A 67 -23.66 -6.43 13.30
C ARG A 67 -24.20 -5.95 14.64
N GLN A 68 -23.32 -5.66 15.59
CA GLN A 68 -23.69 -5.28 16.95
C GLN A 68 -23.81 -3.76 17.16
N GLN A 69 -23.43 -2.96 16.16
CA GLN A 69 -23.38 -1.50 16.24
C GLN A 69 -22.54 -0.96 17.41
N GLN A 70 -21.49 -1.69 17.80
CA GLN A 70 -20.62 -1.34 18.93
C GLN A 70 -19.41 -0.50 18.49
N TYR A 71 -19.64 0.79 18.26
CA TYR A 71 -18.61 1.72 17.77
C TYR A 71 -17.89 2.52 18.85
N SER A 72 -18.28 2.40 20.13
CA SER A 72 -17.72 3.22 21.23
C SER A 72 -16.18 3.12 21.33
N ASP A 73 -15.64 1.93 21.14
CA ASP A 73 -14.20 1.60 21.14
C ASP A 73 -13.54 1.68 19.74
N THR A 74 -14.26 2.16 18.73
CA THR A 74 -13.81 2.14 17.32
C THR A 74 -13.43 3.53 16.81
N VAL A 75 -12.28 3.61 16.15
CA VAL A 75 -11.81 4.75 15.37
C VAL A 75 -11.86 4.41 13.88
N VAL A 76 -12.51 5.24 13.07
CA VAL A 76 -12.53 5.12 11.61
C VAL A 76 -11.69 6.25 11.01
N ILE A 77 -10.62 5.91 10.31
CA ILE A 77 -9.75 6.86 9.63
C ILE A 77 -9.81 6.62 8.14
N VAL A 78 -10.10 7.66 7.36
CA VAL A 78 -10.20 7.55 5.90
C VAL A 78 -9.40 8.65 5.23
N PHE A 79 -8.41 8.24 4.44
CA PHE A 79 -7.55 9.12 3.65
C PHE A 79 -7.77 8.93 2.16
N GLY A 80 -7.86 10.06 1.44
CA GLY A 80 -7.97 10.08 -0.02
C GLY A 80 -9.33 9.61 -0.54
N SER A 81 -9.36 9.14 -1.79
CA SER A 81 -10.61 8.75 -2.43
C SER A 81 -11.03 7.33 -2.04
N TRP A 82 -12.11 7.20 -1.27
CA TRP A 82 -12.76 5.91 -1.01
C TRP A 82 -13.92 5.57 -1.94
N ASN A 83 -14.28 6.49 -2.84
CA ASN A 83 -15.29 6.27 -3.88
C ASN A 83 -14.70 5.63 -5.14
N SER A 84 -13.51 5.03 -5.04
CA SER A 84 -12.89 4.41 -6.19
C SER A 84 -13.77 3.26 -6.69
N ASN A 85 -14.50 3.54 -7.77
CA ASN A 85 -15.05 2.56 -8.71
C ASN A 85 -13.97 1.62 -9.29
N ALA A 86 -12.73 1.70 -8.79
CA ALA A 86 -11.59 0.85 -9.09
C ALA A 86 -11.75 -0.51 -8.40
N GLY A 87 -12.75 -1.27 -8.86
CA GLY A 87 -12.75 -2.73 -8.87
C GLY A 87 -12.72 -3.46 -7.52
N TRP A 88 -13.86 -4.05 -7.17
CA TRP A 88 -13.96 -5.33 -6.45
C TRP A 88 -13.25 -5.49 -5.10
N GLN A 89 -12.68 -4.45 -4.49
CA GLN A 89 -12.17 -4.62 -3.13
C GLN A 89 -13.34 -4.95 -2.20
N PRO A 90 -13.28 -6.08 -1.47
CA PRO A 90 -14.32 -6.42 -0.54
C PRO A 90 -14.42 -5.29 0.49
N GLN A 91 -15.60 -4.70 0.59
CA GLN A 91 -15.85 -3.64 1.54
C GLN A 91 -15.63 -4.16 2.97
N PRO A 92 -14.98 -3.39 3.86
CA PRO A 92 -14.71 -3.83 5.22
C PRO A 92 -16.01 -4.19 5.93
N GLY A 93 -16.12 -5.43 6.44
CA GLY A 93 -17.35 -5.92 7.08
C GLY A 93 -18.58 -6.00 6.15
N GLY A 94 -18.40 -5.90 4.83
CA GLY A 94 -19.49 -5.92 3.85
C GLY A 94 -20.31 -4.63 3.78
N GLN A 95 -19.77 -3.50 4.25
CA GLN A 95 -20.47 -2.21 4.24
C GLN A 95 -19.65 -1.08 3.62
N PRO A 96 -20.30 -0.11 2.94
CA PRO A 96 -19.61 1.03 2.37
C PRO A 96 -18.86 1.83 3.45
N ILE A 97 -17.73 2.44 3.07
CA ILE A 97 -16.93 3.26 3.98
C ILE A 97 -17.73 4.46 4.51
N SER A 98 -18.63 5.02 3.70
CA SER A 98 -19.57 6.06 4.16
C SER A 98 -20.49 5.58 5.28
N THR A 99 -20.93 4.32 5.26
CA THR A 99 -21.71 3.70 6.32
C THR A 99 -20.88 3.53 7.59
N TRP A 100 -19.61 3.14 7.47
CA TRP A 100 -18.68 3.09 8.62
C TRP A 100 -18.50 4.45 9.27
N VAL A 101 -18.28 5.50 8.47
CA VAL A 101 -18.15 6.88 8.94
C VAL A 101 -19.41 7.34 9.67
N SER A 102 -20.59 7.17 9.05
CA SER A 102 -21.87 7.57 9.63
C SER A 102 -22.14 6.80 10.94
N ASN A 103 -22.00 5.48 10.94
CA ASN A 103 -22.28 4.66 12.11
C ASN A 103 -21.30 4.97 13.26
N ALA A 104 -20.00 5.09 12.97
CA ALA A 104 -19.03 5.46 13.99
C ALA A 104 -19.38 6.81 14.64
N SER A 105 -19.79 7.81 13.84
CA SER A 105 -20.24 9.09 14.39
C SER A 105 -21.52 8.97 15.23
N GLN A 106 -22.49 8.18 14.79
CA GLN A 106 -23.81 8.05 15.43
C GLN A 106 -23.76 7.25 16.74
N PHE A 107 -22.89 6.23 16.80
CA PHE A 107 -22.80 5.28 17.90
C PHE A 107 -21.61 5.54 18.84
N GLY A 108 -21.08 6.77 18.86
CA GLY A 108 -20.12 7.25 19.88
C GLY A 108 -18.65 6.89 19.63
N GLY A 109 -18.32 6.45 18.41
CA GLY A 109 -16.96 6.24 17.96
C GLY A 109 -16.22 7.53 17.63
N ALA A 110 -15.06 7.37 16.99
CA ALA A 110 -14.25 8.46 16.47
C ALA A 110 -14.09 8.33 14.96
N VAL A 111 -14.04 9.46 14.27
CA VAL A 111 -13.91 9.54 12.82
C VAL A 111 -12.91 10.63 12.46
N LEU A 112 -11.93 10.25 11.63
CA LEU A 112 -11.10 11.18 10.87
C LEU A 112 -11.33 10.93 9.39
N VAL A 113 -11.77 11.96 8.69
CA VAL A 113 -11.86 11.97 7.23
C VAL A 113 -10.94 13.03 6.70
N ALA A 114 -9.93 12.65 5.94
CA ALA A 114 -9.10 13.57 5.18
C ALA A 114 -9.16 13.22 3.70
N ASN A 115 -9.64 14.14 2.87
CA ASN A 115 -9.85 13.83 1.46
C ASN A 115 -9.74 15.08 0.60
N ASP A 116 -9.06 14.94 -0.52
CA ASP A 116 -8.74 15.99 -1.47
C ASP A 116 -9.55 15.88 -2.78
N THR A 117 -10.50 14.94 -2.83
CA THR A 117 -11.43 14.70 -3.95
C THR A 117 -12.86 15.08 -3.61
N PHE A 118 -13.69 15.34 -4.63
CA PHE A 118 -15.08 15.70 -4.42
C PHE A 118 -15.86 14.56 -3.76
N GLN A 119 -16.34 14.77 -2.53
CA GLN A 119 -17.13 13.80 -1.80
C GLN A 119 -18.11 14.47 -0.83
N SER A 120 -19.22 13.81 -0.56
CA SER A 120 -20.23 14.28 0.39
C SER A 120 -20.40 13.27 1.51
N VAL A 121 -20.26 13.74 2.75
CA VAL A 121 -20.24 12.89 3.95
C VAL A 121 -21.22 13.42 4.97
N SER A 122 -22.15 12.56 5.39
CA SER A 122 -23.05 12.88 6.50
C SER A 122 -22.38 12.51 7.82
N PHE A 123 -22.27 13.50 8.71
CA PHE A 123 -21.85 13.33 10.10
C PHE A 123 -23.04 13.46 11.06
N GLY A 124 -24.26 13.21 10.56
CA GLY A 124 -25.50 13.38 11.32
C GLY A 124 -25.98 14.83 11.42
N GLY A 125 -25.51 15.74 10.57
CA GLY A 125 -26.10 17.06 10.40
C GLY A 125 -27.37 17.05 9.55
N ARG A 126 -27.99 18.23 9.36
CA ARG A 126 -29.05 18.43 8.36
C ARG A 126 -28.50 18.45 6.95
N GLN A 127 -27.25 18.87 6.80
CA GLN A 127 -26.54 18.91 5.52
C GLN A 127 -25.27 18.06 5.61
N PRO A 128 -24.94 17.30 4.56
CA PRO A 128 -23.67 16.61 4.51
C PRO A 128 -22.54 17.62 4.27
N VAL A 129 -21.39 17.37 4.90
CA VAL A 129 -20.16 18.11 4.62
C VAL A 129 -19.69 17.74 3.23
N GLN A 130 -19.32 18.73 2.43
CA GLN A 130 -18.79 18.52 1.09
C GLN A 130 -17.29 18.79 1.08
N PHE A 131 -16.51 17.76 0.74
CA PHE A 131 -15.14 17.91 0.28
C PHE A 131 -15.24 18.37 -1.16
N SER A 132 -14.80 19.59 -1.48
CA SER A 132 -15.02 20.17 -2.80
C SER A 132 -14.06 19.60 -3.86
N GLY A 133 -12.87 19.18 -3.44
CA GLY A 133 -11.73 18.91 -4.33
C GLY A 133 -11.23 20.13 -5.11
N GLN A 134 -11.83 21.31 -4.89
CA GLN A 134 -11.39 22.55 -5.52
C GLN A 134 -10.13 23.03 -4.81
N ARG A 135 -9.07 23.23 -5.60
CA ARG A 135 -7.78 23.68 -5.08
C ARG A 135 -7.86 25.15 -4.69
N VAL A 136 -7.31 25.47 -3.53
CA VAL A 136 -7.14 26.85 -3.04
C VAL A 136 -5.72 27.32 -3.34
N ILE A 137 -5.58 28.61 -3.63
CA ILE A 137 -4.30 29.31 -3.80
C ILE A 137 -4.37 30.65 -3.06
N THR A 138 -3.25 31.22 -2.63
CA THR A 138 -3.20 32.64 -2.29
C THR A 138 -2.39 33.42 -3.34
N PRO A 139 -2.99 34.39 -4.05
CA PRO A 139 -2.34 35.03 -5.19
C PRO A 139 -1.31 36.09 -4.81
N GLN A 140 -1.25 36.52 -3.53
CA GLN A 140 -0.34 37.55 -3.07
C GLN A 140 0.69 36.99 -2.10
N PRO A 141 1.99 37.01 -2.45
CA PRO A 141 3.04 36.67 -1.50
C PRO A 141 3.05 37.69 -0.36
N GLY A 142 2.94 37.22 0.90
CA GLY A 142 3.10 38.06 2.09
C GLY A 142 1.98 37.99 3.14
N VAL A 143 0.90 37.25 2.91
CA VAL A 143 -0.16 37.03 3.93
C VAL A 143 0.12 35.80 4.81
N GLY A 144 1.22 35.09 4.55
CA GLY A 144 1.78 34.01 5.36
C GLY A 144 3.26 33.81 5.02
N GLU A 145 4.01 33.12 5.89
CA GLU A 145 5.37 32.71 5.57
C GLU A 145 5.33 31.64 4.48
N TRP A 146 5.98 31.90 3.35
CA TRP A 146 6.21 30.89 2.32
C TRP A 146 7.18 29.85 2.86
N LEU A 147 6.74 28.60 2.89
CA LEU A 147 7.61 27.49 3.22
C LEU A 147 8.04 26.85 1.90
N VAL A 148 9.33 26.94 1.58
CA VAL A 148 9.87 26.18 0.46
C VAL A 148 10.04 24.74 0.93
N LEU A 149 9.06 23.90 0.62
CA LEU A 149 9.10 22.48 0.88
C LEU A 149 9.35 21.76 -0.43
N ASN A 150 10.51 21.12 -0.52
CA ASN A 150 10.98 20.35 -1.66
C ASN A 150 11.07 21.16 -2.95
N ARG A 151 11.59 22.39 -2.85
CA ARG A 151 11.71 23.37 -3.96
C ARG A 151 10.37 23.83 -4.53
N ASN A 152 9.25 23.44 -3.91
CA ASN A 152 7.95 24.04 -4.16
C ASN A 152 7.68 25.05 -3.06
N GLU A 153 7.24 26.23 -3.45
CA GLU A 153 6.68 27.22 -2.55
C GLU A 153 5.31 26.68 -2.08
N ILE A 154 5.25 26.24 -0.82
CA ILE A 154 4.04 25.76 -0.16
C ILE A 154 3.61 26.81 0.85
N GLU A 155 2.39 27.32 0.71
CA GLU A 155 1.84 28.31 1.62
C GLU A 155 1.33 27.62 2.90
N GLN A 156 1.38 28.35 4.02
CA GLN A 156 0.62 27.99 5.23
C GLN A 156 -0.86 28.19 4.93
N PHE A 157 -1.59 27.10 4.68
CA PHE A 157 -3.00 27.18 4.31
C PHE A 157 -3.95 27.06 5.50
N ALA A 158 -3.56 26.36 6.57
CA ALA A 158 -4.41 26.18 7.73
C ALA A 158 -4.25 27.36 8.71
N VAL A 159 -5.14 28.34 8.63
CA VAL A 159 -5.20 29.43 9.61
C VAL A 159 -6.13 29.00 10.75
N PRO A 160 -5.62 28.79 11.99
CA PRO A 160 -6.45 28.36 13.11
C PRO A 160 -7.61 29.33 13.34
N ALA A 161 -8.82 28.79 13.49
CA ALA A 161 -10.00 29.59 13.80
C ALA A 161 -9.94 30.09 15.25
N VAL A 162 -10.44 31.32 15.46
CA VAL A 162 -10.57 31.86 16.81
C VAL A 162 -11.68 31.10 17.53
N ARG A 163 -11.36 30.50 18.68
CA ARG A 163 -12.32 29.80 19.54
C ARG A 163 -13.44 30.77 19.95
N PRO A 164 -14.72 30.51 19.62
CA PRO A 164 -15.82 31.35 20.06
C PRO A 164 -15.92 31.38 21.60
N PRO A 165 -16.35 32.51 22.20
CA PRO A 165 -16.60 32.58 23.64
C PRO A 165 -17.57 31.47 24.09
N GLY A 166 -17.20 30.72 25.12
CA GLY A 166 -18.00 29.62 25.66
C GLY A 166 -17.95 28.31 24.85
N ALA A 167 -17.27 28.28 23.70
CA ALA A 167 -17.01 27.02 23.01
C ALA A 167 -15.99 26.20 23.81
N ALA A 168 -16.47 25.15 24.46
CA ALA A 168 -15.66 24.18 25.18
C ALA A 168 -15.68 22.85 24.41
N GLY A 169 -14.51 22.35 24.04
CA GLY A 169 -14.40 21.14 23.25
C GLY A 169 -12.94 20.77 23.01
N PRO A 170 -12.55 19.48 23.20
CA PRO A 170 -11.19 19.02 22.92
C PRO A 170 -10.74 19.21 21.47
N GLU A 171 -11.69 19.35 20.53
CA GLU A 171 -11.40 19.63 19.13
C GLU A 171 -10.67 20.97 18.94
N TRP A 172 -10.89 21.93 19.83
CA TRP A 172 -10.22 23.22 19.80
C TRP A 172 -8.76 23.18 20.29
N GLU A 173 -8.30 22.04 20.82
CA GLU A 173 -6.91 21.83 21.23
C GLU A 173 -6.06 21.26 20.08
N LEU A 174 -6.69 20.80 19.00
CA LEU A 174 -5.99 20.23 17.84
C LEU A 174 -5.02 21.23 17.19
N LEU A 175 -5.49 22.46 16.97
CA LEU A 175 -4.72 23.56 16.38
C LEU A 175 -4.44 24.68 17.38
N GLY A 176 -5.27 24.79 18.43
CA GLY A 176 -5.11 25.76 19.51
C GLY A 176 -4.46 25.14 20.75
N GLY A 177 -5.00 25.46 21.91
CA GLY A 177 -4.47 25.03 23.21
C GLY A 177 -3.29 25.88 23.69
N ASP A 178 -2.57 25.38 24.70
CA ASP A 178 -1.43 26.09 25.31
C ASP A 178 -0.28 26.35 24.33
N ARG A 179 -0.21 25.53 23.27
CA ARG A 179 0.76 25.65 22.18
C ARG A 179 -0.02 25.67 20.86
N PRO A 180 -0.36 26.84 20.31
CA PRO A 180 -1.02 26.90 19.01
C PRO A 180 -0.09 26.32 17.92
N LEU A 181 -0.69 25.73 16.88
CA LEU A 181 0.00 25.15 15.74
C LEU A 181 -0.23 26.03 14.49
N PRO A 182 0.51 27.14 14.34
CA PRO A 182 0.31 28.07 13.22
C PRO A 182 0.77 27.52 11.87
N ARG A 183 1.55 26.44 11.81
CA ARG A 183 2.26 25.98 10.60
C ARG A 183 1.85 24.57 10.16
N VAL A 184 0.54 24.29 10.14
CA VAL A 184 0.03 23.07 9.50
C VAL A 184 -0.08 23.31 8.00
N VAL A 185 0.72 22.58 7.22
CA VAL A 185 0.86 22.76 5.77
C VAL A 185 0.29 21.59 4.99
N THR A 186 -0.06 21.85 3.73
CA THR A 186 -0.48 20.81 2.79
C THR A 186 -0.05 21.17 1.36
N GLU A 187 0.23 20.17 0.53
CA GLU A 187 0.67 20.40 -0.86
C GLU A 187 -0.46 20.87 -1.78
N LEU A 188 -1.70 20.44 -1.52
CA LEU A 188 -2.81 20.64 -2.44
C LEU A 188 -4.11 21.01 -1.69
N PRO A 189 -4.17 22.17 -1.03
CA PRO A 189 -5.30 22.53 -0.16
C PRO A 189 -6.63 22.47 -0.91
N GLY A 190 -7.52 21.59 -0.45
CA GLY A 190 -8.93 21.57 -0.84
C GLY A 190 -9.77 22.46 0.06
N THR A 191 -11.11 22.43 -0.09
CA THR A 191 -12.04 23.06 0.87
C THR A 191 -13.10 22.08 1.37
N LEU A 192 -13.54 22.30 2.62
CA LEU A 192 -14.80 21.79 3.16
C LEU A 192 -15.86 22.86 2.99
N SER A 193 -17.01 22.52 2.41
CA SER A 193 -18.17 23.39 2.29
C SER A 193 -19.41 22.76 2.95
N ASN A 194 -20.51 23.52 2.98
CA ASN A 194 -21.77 23.15 3.66
C ASN A 194 -21.60 22.86 5.16
N LEU A 195 -20.67 23.56 5.82
CA LEU A 195 -20.46 23.40 7.26
C LEU A 195 -21.67 23.89 8.06
N LYS A 196 -22.36 24.92 7.57
CA LYS A 196 -23.60 25.44 8.19
C LYS A 196 -24.70 24.36 8.15
N GLY A 197 -25.04 23.82 9.31
CA GLY A 197 -26.05 22.76 9.44
C GLY A 197 -25.48 21.33 9.33
N SER A 198 -24.19 21.17 9.06
CA SER A 198 -23.50 19.88 9.19
C SER A 198 -23.29 19.47 10.65
N GLY A 199 -23.26 20.46 11.55
CA GLY A 199 -22.93 20.28 12.96
C GLY A 199 -21.44 20.16 13.26
N LEU A 200 -20.57 20.21 12.24
CA LEU A 200 -19.14 20.42 12.45
C LEU A 200 -18.85 21.91 12.62
N THR A 201 -17.90 22.24 13.50
CA THR A 201 -17.40 23.59 13.71
C THR A 201 -16.08 23.78 12.95
N PRO A 202 -15.91 24.87 12.19
CA PRO A 202 -14.62 25.20 11.58
C PRO A 202 -13.51 25.35 12.63
N LEU A 203 -12.40 24.65 12.43
CA LEU A 203 -11.21 24.67 13.32
C LEU A 203 -10.01 25.36 12.66
N ALA A 204 -9.89 25.28 11.34
CA ALA A 204 -8.98 26.10 10.55
C ALA A 204 -9.64 26.52 9.24
N GLY A 205 -9.47 27.79 8.89
CA GLY A 205 -9.85 28.35 7.61
C GLY A 205 -8.63 28.56 6.72
N PHE A 206 -8.77 29.50 5.79
CA PHE A 206 -7.72 29.92 4.86
C PHE A 206 -7.35 31.39 5.14
N PRO A 207 -6.20 31.87 4.63
CA PRO A 207 -5.88 33.28 4.60
C PRO A 207 -6.99 34.10 3.91
N TRP A 208 -7.17 35.36 4.32
CA TRP A 208 -8.30 36.21 3.87
C TRP A 208 -8.30 36.49 2.35
N ASN A 209 -7.14 36.38 1.70
CA ASN A 209 -6.96 36.56 0.27
C ASN A 209 -7.02 35.24 -0.53
N ALA A 210 -7.32 34.11 0.12
CA ALA A 210 -7.39 32.81 -0.52
C ALA A 210 -8.47 32.77 -1.60
N GLN A 211 -8.15 32.15 -2.73
CA GLN A 211 -9.02 32.01 -3.89
C GLN A 211 -9.04 30.57 -4.40
N PHE A 212 -10.16 30.18 -4.99
CA PHE A 212 -10.23 28.94 -5.74
C PHE A 212 -9.41 29.06 -7.03
N ARG A 213 -8.50 28.13 -7.26
CA ARG A 213 -7.54 28.15 -8.39
C ARG A 213 -8.23 28.32 -9.76
N ASN A 214 -9.38 27.66 -9.95
CA ASN A 214 -10.04 27.60 -11.25
C ASN A 214 -10.98 28.79 -11.50
N THR A 215 -11.65 29.30 -10.47
CA THR A 215 -12.67 30.36 -10.61
C THR A 215 -12.13 31.73 -10.21
N ARG A 216 -11.02 31.79 -9.47
CA ARG A 216 -10.49 32.98 -8.79
C ARG A 216 -11.47 33.63 -7.82
N ALA A 217 -12.60 32.98 -7.52
CA ALA A 217 -13.52 33.44 -6.48
C ALA A 217 -12.82 33.32 -5.12
N LEU A 218 -13.03 34.31 -4.27
CA LEU A 218 -12.54 34.29 -2.89
C LEU A 218 -13.18 33.10 -2.15
N VAL A 219 -12.36 32.42 -1.35
CA VAL A 219 -12.84 31.38 -0.44
C VAL A 219 -13.60 32.05 0.70
N SER A 220 -14.82 31.59 0.97
CA SER A 220 -15.66 32.23 1.97
C SER A 220 -15.22 31.78 3.37
N GLY A 221 -14.65 32.70 4.15
CA GLY A 221 -14.23 32.40 5.53
C GLY A 221 -15.35 32.01 6.50
N THR A 222 -16.62 32.11 6.08
CA THR A 222 -17.78 31.74 6.92
C THR A 222 -18.44 30.42 6.52
N SER A 223 -18.34 30.02 5.25
CA SER A 223 -18.97 28.80 4.74
C SER A 223 -17.98 27.70 4.39
N ASP A 224 -16.72 28.07 4.16
CA ASP A 224 -15.64 27.18 3.78
C ASP A 224 -14.59 27.08 4.88
N ALA A 225 -14.06 25.89 5.10
CA ALA A 225 -12.95 25.67 6.02
C ALA A 225 -11.97 24.65 5.46
N PHE A 226 -10.74 24.65 5.97
CA PHE A 226 -9.76 23.62 5.69
C PHE A 226 -9.94 22.43 6.63
N ILE A 227 -10.19 22.71 7.93
CA ILE A 227 -10.39 21.71 8.97
C ILE A 227 -11.67 22.04 9.72
N ALA A 228 -12.50 21.04 9.97
CA ALA A 228 -13.68 21.14 10.81
C ALA A 228 -13.78 19.95 11.75
N GLY A 229 -14.39 20.13 12.91
CA GLY A 229 -14.55 19.03 13.86
C GLY A 229 -15.70 19.22 14.84
N ALA A 230 -15.97 18.18 15.61
CA ALA A 230 -16.97 18.18 16.67
C ALA A 230 -16.67 17.09 17.70
N SER A 231 -16.97 17.37 18.96
CA SER A 231 -16.90 16.38 20.05
C SER A 231 -18.26 15.76 20.45
N ARG A 232 -19.33 16.10 19.74
CA ARG A 232 -20.67 15.56 19.94
C ARG A 232 -21.38 15.39 18.62
N HIS A 233 -22.20 14.35 18.53
CA HIS A 233 -22.97 14.06 17.35
C HIS A 233 -24.11 15.11 17.21
N PRO A 234 -24.27 15.78 16.07
CA PRO A 234 -25.15 16.95 15.94
C PRO A 234 -26.63 16.68 16.23
N GLN A 235 -27.13 15.51 15.83
CA GLN A 235 -28.55 15.14 16.01
C GLN A 235 -28.86 14.50 17.36
N THR A 236 -27.93 13.70 17.89
CA THR A 236 -28.19 12.85 19.07
C THR A 236 -27.59 13.42 20.34
N GLY A 237 -26.69 14.40 20.23
CA GLY A 237 -25.93 14.96 21.35
C GLY A 237 -24.94 13.98 22.00
N ARG A 238 -24.90 12.73 21.52
CA ARG A 238 -24.01 11.69 22.01
C ARG A 238 -22.57 12.14 21.83
N PRO A 239 -21.70 11.96 22.83
CA PRO A 239 -20.30 12.26 22.63
C PRO A 239 -19.69 11.39 21.52
N CYS A 240 -18.90 12.01 20.65
CA CYS A 240 -18.14 11.35 19.59
C CYS A 240 -16.90 12.20 19.29
N ARG A 241 -16.01 11.76 18.40
CA ARG A 241 -14.83 12.55 18.00
C ARG A 241 -14.81 12.64 16.49
N LEU A 242 -15.10 13.80 15.91
CA LEU A 242 -15.20 13.97 14.46
C LEU A 242 -14.19 15.01 14.01
N ILE A 243 -13.40 14.66 13.00
CA ILE A 243 -12.52 15.58 12.29
C ILE A 243 -12.69 15.34 10.80
N ALA A 244 -12.90 16.43 10.07
CA ALA A 244 -12.83 16.49 8.62
C ALA A 244 -11.67 17.41 8.21
N VAL A 245 -10.84 16.98 7.27
CA VAL A 245 -9.71 17.73 6.72
C VAL A 245 -9.83 17.73 5.19
N ALA A 246 -9.76 18.91 4.57
CA ALA A 246 -9.96 19.05 3.12
C ALA A 246 -8.81 18.50 2.26
N ASP A 247 -7.74 17.98 2.87
CA ASP A 247 -6.62 17.36 2.19
C ASP A 247 -5.91 16.37 3.13
N HIS A 248 -5.67 15.15 2.65
CA HIS A 248 -4.96 14.12 3.42
C HIS A 248 -3.44 14.28 3.37
N ALA A 249 -2.92 15.14 2.48
CA ALA A 249 -1.49 15.42 2.39
C ALA A 249 -0.87 15.93 3.70
N VAL A 250 -1.68 16.51 4.60
CA VAL A 250 -1.23 16.90 5.96
C VAL A 250 -0.68 15.74 6.78
N TYR A 251 -1.09 14.49 6.48
CA TYR A 251 -0.70 13.26 7.17
C TYR A 251 0.29 12.40 6.38
N LEU A 252 0.79 12.89 5.23
CA LEU A 252 1.79 12.17 4.46
C LEU A 252 3.19 12.35 5.04
N ASN A 253 4.03 11.35 4.84
CA ASN A 253 5.40 11.32 5.35
C ASN A 253 6.21 12.56 4.94
N GLY A 254 5.98 13.09 3.74
CA GLY A 254 6.65 14.29 3.25
C GLY A 254 6.42 15.51 4.14
N GLN A 255 5.18 15.70 4.60
CA GLN A 255 4.76 16.81 5.44
C GLN A 255 5.11 16.55 6.90
N LEU A 256 4.94 15.32 7.37
CA LEU A 256 5.27 14.94 8.75
C LEU A 256 6.77 14.97 9.05
N LEU A 257 7.62 14.74 8.04
CA LEU A 257 9.08 14.76 8.16
C LEU A 257 9.71 16.02 7.55
N ALA A 258 8.89 16.96 7.04
CA ALA A 258 9.38 18.19 6.43
C ALA A 258 10.07 19.08 7.46
N ALA A 259 11.39 19.17 7.34
CA ALA A 259 12.23 20.21 7.92
C ALA A 259 13.17 20.75 6.82
N GLU A 260 12.60 21.17 5.69
CA GLU A 260 13.40 21.73 4.60
C GLU A 260 13.54 23.25 4.75
N GLY A 261 14.76 23.77 4.57
CA GLY A 261 15.07 25.18 4.76
C GLY A 261 15.21 25.61 6.23
N GLY A 262 15.32 24.66 7.17
CA GLY A 262 15.50 24.95 8.60
C GLY A 262 14.22 25.36 9.35
N VAL A 263 13.08 25.41 8.66
CA VAL A 263 11.78 25.74 9.26
C VAL A 263 10.95 24.46 9.40
N ALA A 264 10.71 24.03 10.63
CA ALA A 264 9.87 22.89 10.93
C ALA A 264 8.39 23.23 10.67
N THR A 265 7.65 22.24 10.14
CA THR A 265 6.19 22.29 10.08
C THR A 265 5.58 21.75 11.37
N ASP A 266 4.33 22.12 11.65
CA ASP A 266 3.60 21.62 12.83
C ASP A 266 2.82 20.33 12.53
N ASN A 267 2.94 19.77 11.31
CA ASN A 267 2.17 18.62 10.86
C ASN A 267 2.35 17.39 11.74
N LEU A 268 3.58 17.14 12.23
CA LEU A 268 3.85 16.00 13.11
C LEU A 268 3.12 16.15 14.45
N GLU A 269 3.14 17.34 15.04
CA GLU A 269 2.45 17.62 16.30
C GLU A 269 0.93 17.62 16.10
N PHE A 270 0.45 18.19 15.00
CA PHE A 270 -0.96 18.14 14.61
C PHE A 270 -1.45 16.69 14.44
N ALA A 271 -0.65 15.83 13.81
CA ALA A 271 -0.96 14.41 13.65
C ALA A 271 -0.99 13.67 15.00
N ASP A 272 -0.04 13.94 15.90
CA ASP A 272 -0.04 13.35 17.25
C ASP A 272 -1.25 13.81 18.08
N ARG A 273 -1.62 15.10 18.02
CA ARG A 273 -2.83 15.63 18.65
C ARG A 273 -4.10 15.05 18.06
N THR A 274 -4.13 14.86 16.73
CA THR A 274 -5.23 14.17 16.03
C THR A 274 -5.41 12.76 16.58
N VAL A 275 -4.34 11.96 16.69
CA VAL A 275 -4.43 10.60 17.23
C VAL A 275 -4.89 10.63 18.69
N LYS A 276 -4.33 11.50 19.53
CA LYS A 276 -4.77 11.66 20.94
C LYS A 276 -6.26 12.00 21.03
N PHE A 277 -6.73 12.95 20.23
CA PHE A 277 -8.14 13.32 20.18
C PHE A 277 -9.04 12.14 19.77
N LEU A 278 -8.64 11.35 18.77
CA LEU A 278 -9.41 10.19 18.30
C LEU A 278 -9.44 9.06 19.35
N THR A 279 -8.31 8.83 20.05
CA THR A 279 -8.22 7.81 21.10
C THR A 279 -9.01 8.16 22.36
N GLY A 280 -9.25 9.45 22.63
CA GLY A 280 -9.98 9.93 23.80
C GLY A 280 -11.48 9.63 23.73
N GLY A 281 -11.95 8.68 24.52
CA GLY A 281 -13.36 8.31 24.65
C GLY A 281 -14.14 9.23 25.60
N ASN A 282 -15.22 8.69 26.16
CA ASN A 282 -16.05 9.37 27.15
C ASN A 282 -15.53 9.09 28.55
N GLY A 283 -15.15 10.15 29.27
CA GLY A 283 -14.46 9.99 30.54
C GLY A 283 -13.10 9.32 30.35
N ASP A 284 -12.85 8.25 31.09
CA ASP A 284 -11.57 7.54 31.10
C ASP A 284 -11.46 6.40 30.07
N GLU A 285 -12.54 6.12 29.31
CA GLU A 285 -12.53 5.09 28.28
C GLU A 285 -11.62 5.50 27.12
N LYS A 286 -10.71 4.61 26.74
CA LYS A 286 -9.84 4.77 25.55
C LYS A 286 -10.32 3.88 24.43
N ARG A 287 -10.30 4.41 23.20
CA ARG A 287 -10.54 3.62 22.00
C ARG A 287 -9.27 2.86 21.63
N THR A 288 -9.44 1.60 21.26
CA THR A 288 -8.33 0.66 21.02
C THR A 288 -8.39 0.02 19.64
N LYS A 289 -9.52 0.12 18.93
CA LYS A 289 -9.70 -0.48 17.60
C LYS A 289 -9.73 0.60 16.53
N CYS A 290 -9.07 0.33 15.41
CA CYS A 290 -9.01 1.26 14.30
C CYS A 290 -9.22 0.57 12.94
N LEU A 291 -10.16 1.12 12.17
CA LEU A 291 -10.28 0.89 10.74
C LEU A 291 -9.62 2.05 10.01
N LEU A 292 -8.41 1.81 9.49
CA LEU A 292 -7.70 2.77 8.63
C LEU A 292 -7.87 2.38 7.17
N VAL A 293 -8.37 3.32 6.36
CA VAL A 293 -8.51 3.18 4.92
C VAL A 293 -7.72 4.28 4.22
N VAL A 294 -6.86 3.90 3.27
CA VAL A 294 -6.07 4.83 2.45
C VAL A 294 -6.36 4.53 0.98
N ASP A 295 -6.90 5.51 0.27
CA ASP A 295 -7.30 5.39 -1.15
C ASP A 295 -8.21 4.20 -1.44
N GLY A 296 -9.15 3.94 -0.52
CA GLY A 296 -10.09 2.81 -0.58
C GLY A 296 -9.52 1.47 -0.10
N VAL A 297 -8.22 1.39 0.20
CA VAL A 297 -7.56 0.16 0.68
C VAL A 297 -7.50 0.13 2.20
N VAL A 298 -7.98 -0.97 2.79
CA VAL A 298 -7.87 -1.21 4.24
C VAL A 298 -6.43 -1.52 4.61
N VAL A 299 -5.85 -0.70 5.49
CA VAL A 299 -4.48 -0.86 5.99
C VAL A 299 -4.49 -1.76 7.23
N ARG A 300 -3.72 -2.86 7.19
CA ARG A 300 -3.66 -3.84 8.29
C ARG A 300 -2.37 -3.81 9.09
N ASP A 301 -1.30 -3.20 8.57
CA ASP A 301 -0.02 -3.10 9.26
C ASP A 301 0.27 -1.64 9.63
N TYR A 302 0.27 -1.34 10.92
CA TYR A 302 0.65 -0.02 11.44
C TYR A 302 2.11 0.02 11.90
N GLY A 303 2.73 -1.15 12.10
CA GLY A 303 4.08 -1.31 12.61
C GLY A 303 5.16 -1.34 11.53
N GLU A 304 4.80 -1.17 10.26
CA GLU A 304 5.72 -1.19 9.12
C GLU A 304 6.93 -0.26 9.35
N LEU A 305 6.73 0.96 9.85
CA LEU A 305 7.83 1.88 10.15
C LEU A 305 8.81 1.31 11.19
N ASN A 306 8.30 0.67 12.25
CA ASN A 306 9.16 0.01 13.24
C ASN A 306 9.96 -1.13 12.61
N GLN A 307 9.40 -1.85 11.64
CA GLN A 307 10.13 -2.87 10.89
C GLN A 307 11.19 -2.26 9.97
N LEU A 308 10.92 -1.10 9.38
CA LEU A 308 11.87 -0.35 8.53
C LEU A 308 13.04 0.21 9.33
N LEU A 309 12.80 0.66 10.57
CA LEU A 309 13.82 1.24 11.45
C LEU A 309 14.58 0.20 12.26
N ARG A 310 14.04 -1.02 12.42
CA ARG A 310 14.75 -2.11 13.09
C ARG A 310 15.99 -2.47 12.28
N PRO A 311 17.19 -2.48 12.90
CA PRO A 311 18.36 -3.00 12.22
C PRO A 311 18.08 -4.44 11.78
N PRO A 312 18.60 -4.88 10.63
CA PRO A 312 18.48 -6.27 10.23
C PRO A 312 18.99 -7.14 11.38
N PRO A 313 18.30 -8.25 11.72
CA PRO A 313 18.77 -9.14 12.76
C PRO A 313 20.22 -9.52 12.42
N PRO A 314 21.12 -9.55 13.43
CA PRO A 314 22.50 -9.94 13.19
C PRO A 314 22.50 -11.28 12.45
N PRO A 315 23.40 -11.48 11.47
CA PRO A 315 23.48 -12.76 10.78
C PRO A 315 23.61 -13.84 11.84
N LEU A 316 22.65 -14.78 11.86
CA LEU A 316 22.74 -15.93 12.76
C LEU A 316 24.13 -16.53 12.56
N PRO A 317 24.91 -16.76 13.63
CA PRO A 317 26.22 -17.35 13.48
C PRO A 317 26.01 -18.64 12.71
N LYS A 318 26.59 -18.73 11.50
CA LYS A 318 26.47 -19.93 10.68
C LYS A 318 26.99 -21.05 11.56
N PRO A 319 26.12 -21.96 12.03
CA PRO A 319 26.58 -23.03 12.88
C PRO A 319 27.63 -23.78 12.07
N ASP A 320 28.77 -24.05 12.69
CA ASP A 320 29.90 -24.71 12.05
C ASP A 320 29.47 -26.15 11.74
N TRP A 321 28.83 -26.31 10.58
CA TRP A 321 28.15 -27.54 10.17
C TRP A 321 29.16 -28.67 10.02
N GLU A 322 30.41 -28.33 9.67
CA GLU A 322 31.53 -29.27 9.64
C GLU A 322 31.83 -29.86 11.02
N LYS A 323 31.65 -29.08 12.10
CA LYS A 323 31.81 -29.57 13.48
C LYS A 323 30.57 -30.26 14.04
N LEU A 324 29.38 -29.92 13.55
CA LEU A 324 28.12 -30.51 14.01
C LEU A 324 27.77 -31.80 13.30
N GLN A 325 28.15 -31.96 12.03
CA GLN A 325 27.93 -33.18 11.26
C GLN A 325 28.50 -34.43 11.95
N PRO A 326 29.77 -34.49 12.38
CA PRO A 326 30.30 -35.67 13.07
C PRO A 326 29.56 -35.93 14.38
N LYS A 327 29.22 -34.90 15.16
CA LYS A 327 28.46 -35.07 16.41
C LYS A 327 27.04 -35.61 16.19
N LEU A 328 26.37 -35.18 15.12
CA LEU A 328 25.05 -35.67 14.76
C LEU A 328 25.11 -37.11 14.24
N VAL A 329 26.14 -37.45 13.47
CA VAL A 329 26.40 -38.82 13.01
C VAL A 329 26.72 -39.73 14.20
N ASP A 330 27.58 -39.30 15.12
CA ASP A 330 27.93 -40.05 16.33
C ASP A 330 26.71 -40.26 17.23
N LEU A 331 25.87 -39.24 17.41
CA LEU A 331 24.64 -39.35 18.18
C LEU A 331 23.63 -40.28 17.48
N GLY A 332 23.56 -40.23 16.16
CA GLY A 332 22.77 -41.16 15.34
C GLY A 332 23.24 -42.61 15.49
N ASN A 333 24.54 -42.85 15.37
CA ASN A 333 25.15 -44.17 15.53
C ASN A 333 24.94 -44.70 16.95
N GLN A 334 25.19 -43.90 18.00
CA GLN A 334 24.95 -44.31 19.39
C GLN A 334 23.48 -44.66 19.67
N LEU A 335 22.53 -43.97 19.04
CA LEU A 335 21.12 -44.33 19.14
C LEU A 335 20.85 -45.65 18.43
N ILE A 336 21.35 -45.83 17.21
CA ILE A 336 21.19 -47.06 16.43
C ILE A 336 21.81 -48.26 17.18
N ASP A 337 23.03 -48.12 17.69
CA ASP A 337 23.74 -49.15 18.44
C ASP A 337 22.98 -49.51 19.71
N LYS A 338 22.48 -48.52 20.47
CA LYS A 338 21.61 -48.79 21.64
C LYS A 338 20.31 -49.50 21.27
N PHE A 339 19.73 -49.21 20.10
CA PHE A 339 18.53 -49.91 19.63
C PHE A 339 18.84 -51.35 19.21
N GLN A 340 20.02 -51.60 18.62
CA GLN A 340 20.48 -52.92 18.21
C GLN A 340 20.90 -53.79 19.40
N GLU A 341 21.73 -53.29 20.32
CA GLU A 341 22.22 -54.02 21.50
C GLU A 341 21.08 -54.47 22.42
N ASN A 342 20.03 -53.65 22.56
CA ASN A 342 18.86 -54.00 23.36
C ASN A 342 17.89 -54.95 22.67
N ASP A 343 18.19 -55.32 21.42
CA ASP A 343 17.36 -56.13 20.53
C ASP A 343 15.91 -55.63 20.53
N PHE A 344 15.75 -54.30 20.66
CA PHE A 344 14.48 -53.70 21.04
C PHE A 344 13.43 -53.88 19.95
N LEU A 345 13.83 -53.73 18.69
CA LEU A 345 12.95 -53.90 17.54
C LEU A 345 12.52 -55.37 17.37
N ASN A 346 13.44 -56.32 17.52
CA ASN A 346 13.08 -57.74 17.46
C ASN A 346 12.20 -58.15 18.64
N ARG A 347 12.49 -57.69 19.87
CA ARG A 347 11.60 -57.94 21.02
C ARG A 347 10.23 -57.29 20.88
N ALA A 348 10.16 -56.10 20.28
CA ALA A 348 8.90 -55.40 20.05
C ALA A 348 8.03 -56.10 18.98
N VAL A 349 8.67 -56.67 17.94
CA VAL A 349 7.97 -57.32 16.82
C VAL A 349 7.70 -58.80 17.08
N VAL A 350 8.68 -59.55 17.58
CA VAL A 350 8.61 -61.01 17.81
C VAL A 350 8.02 -61.33 19.18
N GLY A 351 8.28 -60.49 20.19
CA GLY A 351 7.92 -60.74 21.59
C GLY A 351 9.04 -61.41 22.38
N LYS A 352 8.92 -61.40 23.72
CA LYS A 352 9.88 -62.07 24.61
C LYS A 352 9.77 -63.60 24.60
N ASN A 353 8.61 -64.15 24.20
CA ASN A 353 8.38 -65.58 24.08
C ASN A 353 7.67 -65.89 22.74
N PRO A 354 8.14 -66.87 21.96
CA PRO A 354 7.52 -67.26 20.68
C PRO A 354 6.13 -67.90 20.85
N ASP A 355 5.83 -68.42 22.04
CA ASP A 355 4.57 -69.15 22.32
C ASP A 355 3.44 -68.25 22.87
N GLU A 356 3.70 -66.96 23.10
CA GLU A 356 2.64 -66.04 23.51
C GLU A 356 1.71 -65.69 22.33
N PRO A 357 0.37 -65.79 22.49
CA PRO A 357 -0.57 -65.46 21.43
C PRO A 357 -0.37 -64.00 20.98
N ARG A 358 -0.24 -63.81 19.65
CA ARG A 358 0.04 -62.50 19.04
C ARG A 358 -0.98 -61.46 19.50
N SER A 359 -0.53 -60.50 20.30
CA SER A 359 -1.36 -59.38 20.72
C SER A 359 -1.69 -58.49 19.51
N GLN A 360 -2.90 -57.93 19.47
CA GLN A 360 -3.37 -57.04 18.40
C GLN A 360 -2.39 -55.89 18.09
N LEU A 361 -1.64 -55.46 19.11
CA LEU A 361 -0.64 -54.41 19.00
C LEU A 361 0.56 -54.82 18.13
N ARG A 362 1.01 -56.09 18.19
CA ARG A 362 2.09 -56.60 17.31
C ARG A 362 1.64 -56.62 15.84
N THR A 363 0.40 -57.01 15.58
CA THR A 363 -0.18 -57.02 14.23
C THR A 363 -0.25 -55.61 13.65
N LEU A 364 -0.68 -54.65 14.47
CA LEU A 364 -0.78 -53.23 14.08
C LEU A 364 0.61 -52.63 13.83
N LEU A 365 1.60 -52.93 14.68
CA LEU A 365 2.98 -52.47 14.52
C LEU A 365 3.62 -53.06 13.25
N GLY A 366 3.41 -54.36 12.99
CA GLY A 366 3.88 -55.03 11.77
C GLY A 366 3.27 -54.38 10.52
N LEU A 367 1.97 -54.09 10.54
CA LEU A 367 1.27 -53.45 9.42
C LEU A 367 1.80 -52.02 9.16
N LEU A 368 2.05 -51.25 10.22
CA LEU A 368 2.67 -49.91 10.12
C LEU A 368 4.10 -49.97 9.55
N LEU A 369 4.92 -50.93 10.01
CA LEU A 369 6.30 -51.09 9.52
C LEU A 369 6.31 -51.48 8.03
N THR A 370 5.39 -52.36 7.63
CA THR A 370 5.22 -52.77 6.23
C THR A 370 4.79 -51.58 5.37
N ALA A 371 3.85 -50.75 5.86
CA ALA A 371 3.42 -49.54 5.18
C ALA A 371 4.55 -48.50 5.06
N ALA A 372 5.38 -48.34 6.09
CA ALA A 372 6.55 -47.45 6.07
C ALA A 372 7.60 -47.92 5.05
N CYS A 373 7.89 -49.23 4.99
CA CYS A 373 8.80 -49.80 3.99
C CYS A 373 8.27 -49.61 2.56
N LEU A 374 6.96 -49.85 2.33
CA LEU A 374 6.32 -49.60 1.05
C LEU A 374 6.38 -48.12 0.66
N TRP A 375 6.13 -47.21 1.59
CA TRP A 375 6.23 -45.77 1.35
C TRP A 375 7.65 -45.34 1.01
N ALA A 376 8.65 -45.82 1.76
CA ALA A 376 10.06 -45.55 1.49
C ALA A 376 10.47 -46.04 0.10
N ALA A 377 10.12 -47.28 -0.25
CA ALA A 377 10.35 -47.84 -1.58
C ALA A 377 9.67 -47.01 -2.68
N MET A 378 8.41 -46.62 -2.48
CA MET A 378 7.64 -45.83 -3.45
C MET A 378 8.22 -44.41 -3.62
N SER A 379 8.74 -43.81 -2.54
CA SER A 379 9.42 -42.51 -2.59
C SER A 379 10.74 -42.58 -3.36
N LEU A 380 11.51 -43.65 -3.19
CA LEU A 380 12.74 -43.90 -3.95
C LEU A 380 12.42 -44.12 -5.43
N VAL A 381 11.37 -44.90 -5.73
CA VAL A 381 10.91 -45.12 -7.11
C VAL A 381 10.44 -43.80 -7.75
N ARG A 382 9.63 -42.99 -7.06
CA ARG A 382 9.23 -41.66 -7.55
C ARG A 382 10.43 -40.76 -7.81
N ARG A 383 11.48 -40.85 -6.98
CA ARG A 383 12.68 -40.04 -7.14
C ARG A 383 13.52 -40.50 -8.34
N VAL A 384 13.65 -41.81 -8.56
CA VAL A 384 14.32 -42.38 -9.73
C VAL A 384 13.54 -42.12 -11.02
N LEU A 385 12.20 -42.13 -10.97
CA LEU A 385 11.34 -41.82 -12.10
C LEU A 385 11.28 -40.31 -12.39
N GLY A 386 11.26 -39.45 -11.36
CA GLY A 386 11.29 -37.99 -11.52
C GLY A 386 12.66 -37.46 -11.97
N ALA A 387 13.75 -38.17 -11.63
CA ALA A 387 15.08 -37.89 -12.18
C ALA A 387 15.22 -38.28 -13.67
N ARG A 388 14.19 -38.89 -14.27
CA ARG A 388 14.13 -39.24 -15.70
C ARG A 388 13.29 -38.30 -16.55
N GLU A 389 12.77 -37.19 -16.02
CA GLU A 389 12.19 -36.17 -16.90
C GLU A 389 13.34 -35.48 -17.68
N PRO A 390 13.39 -35.63 -19.02
CA PRO A 390 14.36 -34.92 -19.83
C PRO A 390 14.03 -33.43 -19.80
N THR A 391 15.04 -32.61 -19.58
CA THR A 391 14.97 -31.15 -19.49
C THR A 391 14.63 -30.45 -20.81
N ASP A 392 13.92 -31.08 -21.75
CA ASP A 392 13.65 -30.47 -23.04
C ASP A 392 12.27 -30.82 -23.60
N LEU A 393 11.67 -29.77 -24.19
CA LEU A 393 10.47 -29.72 -25.05
C LEU A 393 9.12 -29.47 -24.34
N ASN A 394 8.60 -28.25 -24.52
CA ASN A 394 7.48 -28.07 -25.44
C ASN A 394 7.26 -26.59 -25.84
N ALA A 395 7.54 -26.33 -27.12
CA ALA A 395 6.95 -25.24 -27.88
C ALA A 395 5.44 -25.50 -28.06
N ALA A 396 4.60 -24.49 -27.86
CA ALA A 396 3.16 -24.58 -28.10
C ALA A 396 2.84 -24.49 -29.61
N PRO A 397 1.88 -25.26 -30.14
CA PRO A 397 1.47 -25.19 -31.54
C PRO A 397 0.46 -24.04 -31.78
N PRO A 398 0.39 -23.47 -33.00
CA PRO A 398 -0.59 -22.45 -33.33
C PRO A 398 -1.85 -23.08 -33.95
N GLY A 399 -3.03 -22.62 -33.54
CA GLY A 399 -4.24 -22.74 -34.36
C GLY A 399 -5.42 -23.44 -33.70
N GLY A 400 -6.35 -22.64 -33.18
CA GLY A 400 -7.69 -23.09 -32.79
C GLY A 400 -8.52 -21.92 -32.28
N ARG A 401 -9.25 -21.23 -33.17
CA ARG A 401 -10.25 -20.22 -32.79
C ARG A 401 -11.55 -20.95 -32.36
N PRO A 402 -12.06 -20.75 -31.13
CA PRO A 402 -13.42 -21.15 -30.81
C PRO A 402 -14.45 -20.14 -31.37
N PRO A 403 -15.67 -20.58 -31.70
CA PRO A 403 -16.72 -19.73 -32.25
C PRO A 403 -17.31 -18.76 -31.20
N PRO A 404 -17.87 -17.61 -31.62
CA PRO A 404 -18.43 -16.63 -30.70
C PRO A 404 -19.81 -17.08 -30.17
N PRO A 405 -20.09 -16.95 -28.87
CA PRO A 405 -21.44 -17.10 -28.33
C PRO A 405 -22.27 -15.80 -28.49
N PRO A 406 -23.61 -15.89 -28.57
CA PRO A 406 -24.47 -14.77 -28.90
C PRO A 406 -24.80 -13.87 -27.70
N GLY A 407 -24.73 -12.55 -27.96
CA GLY A 407 -25.64 -11.49 -27.52
C GLY A 407 -26.05 -11.35 -26.05
N GLY A 408 -25.51 -10.33 -25.36
CA GLY A 408 -26.08 -9.77 -24.13
C GLY A 408 -25.29 -8.57 -23.60
N ALA A 409 -25.84 -7.37 -23.75
CA ALA A 409 -25.19 -6.09 -23.49
C ALA A 409 -25.20 -5.68 -22.01
N ALA A 410 -24.02 -5.72 -21.36
CA ALA A 410 -23.53 -4.80 -20.32
C ALA A 410 -22.24 -5.38 -19.70
N GLY A 411 -21.11 -4.68 -19.82
CA GLY A 411 -19.85 -5.05 -19.15
C GLY A 411 -18.66 -5.47 -20.03
N VAL A 412 -18.59 -4.99 -21.28
CA VAL A 412 -17.55 -5.39 -22.26
C VAL A 412 -16.12 -4.98 -21.86
N PHE A 413 -15.94 -3.88 -21.11
CA PHE A 413 -14.61 -3.39 -20.73
C PHE A 413 -14.00 -4.16 -19.54
N GLY A 414 -14.80 -4.51 -18.53
CA GLY A 414 -14.32 -5.25 -17.35
C GLY A 414 -14.01 -6.72 -17.63
N ARG A 415 -14.71 -7.35 -18.60
CA ARG A 415 -14.39 -8.71 -19.05
C ARG A 415 -13.13 -8.75 -19.91
N ARG A 416 -12.92 -7.75 -20.79
CA ARG A 416 -11.67 -7.62 -21.57
C ARG A 416 -10.45 -7.39 -20.70
N SER A 417 -10.51 -6.54 -19.67
CA SER A 417 -9.36 -6.31 -18.79
C SER A 417 -8.97 -7.55 -17.98
N LYS A 418 -9.95 -8.34 -17.52
CA LYS A 418 -9.70 -9.61 -16.82
C LYS A 418 -9.14 -10.68 -17.77
N GLU A 419 -9.65 -10.75 -18.99
CA GLU A 419 -9.12 -11.64 -20.03
C GLU A 419 -7.72 -11.21 -20.52
N LEU A 420 -7.41 -9.91 -20.52
CA LEU A 420 -6.09 -9.35 -20.84
C LEU A 420 -5.05 -9.61 -19.73
N ALA A 421 -5.45 -9.52 -18.45
CA ALA A 421 -4.61 -9.92 -17.33
C ALA A 421 -4.36 -11.44 -17.30
N THR A 422 -5.36 -12.23 -17.71
CA THR A 422 -5.22 -13.70 -17.86
C THR A 422 -4.35 -14.07 -19.06
N ARG A 423 -4.23 -13.19 -20.07
CA ARG A 423 -3.42 -13.38 -21.29
C ARG A 423 -2.06 -12.66 -21.26
N ASP A 424 -1.61 -12.17 -20.11
CA ASP A 424 -0.34 -11.45 -19.93
C ASP A 424 -0.13 -10.32 -20.95
N ASN A 425 -1.18 -9.54 -21.23
CA ASN A 425 -1.12 -8.42 -22.17
C ASN A 425 -1.65 -7.11 -21.55
N LEU A 426 -0.71 -6.34 -21.01
CA LEU A 426 -0.88 -5.02 -20.41
C LEU A 426 -0.69 -3.86 -21.40
N LEU A 427 -0.79 -4.09 -22.71
CA LEU A 427 -0.49 -3.06 -23.71
C LEU A 427 -1.28 -1.76 -23.50
N GLU A 428 -2.62 -1.83 -23.38
CA GLU A 428 -3.44 -0.61 -23.28
C GLU A 428 -3.20 0.18 -21.98
N PRO A 429 -3.14 -0.45 -20.79
CA PRO A 429 -2.72 0.24 -19.56
C PRO A 429 -1.32 0.85 -19.66
N ALA A 430 -0.33 0.09 -20.15
CA ALA A 430 1.04 0.55 -20.32
C ALA A 430 1.12 1.74 -21.27
N ARG A 431 0.38 1.67 -22.39
CA ARG A 431 0.28 2.72 -23.40
C ARG A 431 -0.36 3.99 -22.84
N ALA A 432 -1.42 3.87 -22.03
CA ALA A 432 -2.04 5.03 -21.37
C ALA A 432 -1.04 5.72 -20.42
N ALA A 433 -0.38 4.96 -19.54
CA ALA A 433 0.63 5.51 -18.63
C ALA A 433 1.81 6.17 -19.35
N CYS A 434 2.30 5.59 -20.45
CA CYS A 434 3.35 6.22 -21.26
C CYS A 434 2.85 7.48 -21.99
N ARG A 435 1.57 7.54 -22.42
CA ARG A 435 0.99 8.74 -23.03
C ARG A 435 0.87 9.88 -22.04
N ASP A 436 0.32 9.61 -20.85
CA ASP A 436 0.18 10.60 -19.77
C ASP A 436 1.54 11.20 -19.38
N PHE A 437 2.58 10.36 -19.34
CA PHE A 437 3.96 10.80 -19.15
C PHE A 437 4.42 11.78 -20.23
N PHE A 438 4.23 11.46 -21.52
CA PHE A 438 4.65 12.34 -22.62
C PHE A 438 3.78 13.59 -22.74
N ASP A 439 2.50 13.53 -22.37
CA ASP A 439 1.63 14.71 -22.22
C ASP A 439 2.17 15.66 -21.16
N THR A 440 2.57 15.13 -20.00
CA THR A 440 3.16 15.92 -18.90
C THR A 440 4.47 16.61 -19.30
N VAL A 441 5.24 15.97 -20.19
CA VAL A 441 6.54 16.47 -20.68
C VAL A 441 6.37 17.43 -21.88
N GLY A 442 5.15 17.63 -22.38
CA GLY A 442 4.89 18.51 -23.52
C GLY A 442 5.24 17.87 -24.86
N ARG A 443 4.66 16.70 -25.15
CA ARG A 443 4.81 16.06 -26.47
C ARG A 443 4.35 16.98 -27.61
N PRO A 444 4.86 16.79 -28.84
CA PRO A 444 4.34 17.47 -30.03
C PRO A 444 2.84 17.20 -30.26
N PRO A 445 2.11 18.13 -30.89
CA PRO A 445 0.67 18.01 -31.12
C PRO A 445 0.28 16.81 -32.00
N GLU A 446 1.17 16.43 -32.93
CA GLU A 446 0.98 15.28 -33.83
C GLU A 446 2.04 14.20 -33.56
N PRO A 447 1.83 13.34 -32.56
CA PRO A 447 2.80 12.30 -32.22
C PRO A 447 2.83 11.21 -33.31
N GLY A 448 3.95 11.13 -34.02
CA GLY A 448 4.22 10.06 -34.98
C GLY A 448 4.73 8.75 -34.34
N PRO A 449 4.84 7.66 -35.11
CA PRO A 449 5.32 6.36 -34.62
C PRO A 449 6.82 6.36 -34.25
N ARG A 450 7.57 7.39 -34.65
CA ARG A 450 9.00 7.57 -34.32
C ARG A 450 9.13 8.65 -33.24
N LEU A 451 10.03 8.41 -32.28
CA LEU A 451 10.37 9.40 -31.25
C LEU A 451 10.86 10.70 -31.93
N PRO A 452 10.24 11.86 -31.65
CA PRO A 452 10.72 13.16 -32.11
C PRO A 452 12.17 13.41 -31.67
N LYS A 453 12.87 14.32 -32.34
CA LYS A 453 14.26 14.63 -31.98
C LYS A 453 14.29 15.16 -30.54
N VAL A 454 15.13 14.54 -29.70
CA VAL A 454 15.33 14.93 -28.30
C VAL A 454 16.74 15.47 -28.13
N VAL A 455 16.87 16.60 -27.42
CA VAL A 455 18.15 17.11 -26.94
C VAL A 455 18.38 16.49 -25.57
N ILE A 456 19.51 15.81 -25.39
CA ILE A 456 19.96 15.30 -24.08
C ILE A 456 21.21 16.09 -23.74
N THR A 457 21.26 16.66 -22.54
CA THR A 457 22.42 17.43 -22.10
C THR A 457 23.62 16.51 -21.84
N ASP A 458 24.79 17.07 -22.04
CA ASP A 458 26.12 16.53 -21.79
C ASP A 458 26.37 16.19 -20.30
N VAL A 459 25.55 16.70 -19.38
CA VAL A 459 25.53 16.33 -17.95
C VAL A 459 25.10 14.86 -17.75
N VAL A 460 24.40 14.26 -18.70
CA VAL A 460 23.98 12.86 -18.61
C VAL A 460 25.16 11.93 -18.94
N ARG A 461 25.74 11.28 -17.93
CA ARG A 461 26.88 10.33 -18.08
C ARG A 461 26.70 9.27 -19.17
N LYS A 462 25.47 8.83 -19.43
CA LYS A 462 25.14 7.81 -20.46
C LYS A 462 23.94 8.29 -21.30
N PRO A 463 24.15 9.23 -22.25
CA PRO A 463 23.06 9.86 -22.98
C PRO A 463 22.34 8.86 -23.88
N GLU A 464 23.05 7.88 -24.45
CA GLU A 464 22.45 6.82 -25.27
C GLU A 464 21.47 5.92 -24.49
N THR A 465 21.77 5.63 -23.22
CA THR A 465 20.86 4.82 -22.38
C THR A 465 19.55 5.55 -22.13
N LEU A 466 19.61 6.86 -21.86
CA LEU A 466 18.40 7.67 -21.69
C LEU A 466 17.64 7.79 -23.02
N ARG A 467 18.34 7.98 -24.14
CA ARG A 467 17.73 8.02 -25.47
C ARG A 467 17.02 6.72 -25.80
N GLN A 468 17.63 5.58 -25.50
CA GLN A 468 17.02 4.27 -25.71
C GLN A 468 15.77 4.08 -24.84
N ALA A 469 15.84 4.44 -23.55
CA ALA A 469 14.68 4.38 -22.66
C ALA A 469 13.51 5.23 -23.19
N LEU A 470 13.78 6.46 -23.66
CA LEU A 470 12.77 7.32 -24.27
C LEU A 470 12.17 6.71 -25.55
N ARG A 471 12.98 6.04 -26.38
CA ARG A 471 12.48 5.32 -27.57
C ARG A 471 11.58 4.15 -27.19
N ASP A 472 11.97 3.37 -26.19
CA ASP A 472 11.21 2.19 -25.75
C ASP A 472 9.84 2.62 -25.18
N LEU A 473 9.83 3.68 -24.36
CA LEU A 473 8.59 4.28 -23.83
C LEU A 473 7.72 4.87 -24.94
N TRP A 474 8.31 5.56 -25.93
CA TRP A 474 7.58 6.13 -27.06
C TRP A 474 6.97 5.04 -27.96
N ALA A 475 7.70 3.94 -28.17
CA ALA A 475 7.21 2.80 -28.94
C ALA A 475 5.96 2.16 -28.30
N VAL A 476 5.87 2.14 -26.96
CA VAL A 476 4.66 1.67 -26.25
C VAL A 476 3.52 2.68 -26.38
N ALA A 477 3.79 3.97 -26.20
CA ALA A 477 2.79 5.05 -26.24
C ALA A 477 2.17 5.27 -27.64
N PHE A 478 3.02 5.38 -28.66
CA PHE A 478 2.66 5.86 -30.01
C PHE A 478 3.14 4.94 -31.14
N GLY A 479 3.93 3.92 -30.83
CA GLY A 479 4.38 2.93 -31.80
C GLY A 479 3.30 1.91 -32.18
N ARG A 480 3.66 1.02 -33.11
CA ARG A 480 2.77 -0.06 -33.57
C ARG A 480 2.33 -0.93 -32.37
N PRO A 481 1.04 -1.29 -32.24
CA PRO A 481 0.55 -2.14 -31.16
C PRO A 481 1.34 -3.45 -31.08
N ALA A 482 2.06 -3.64 -29.97
CA ALA A 482 2.80 -4.85 -29.65
C ALA A 482 2.42 -5.28 -28.22
N PRO A 483 2.15 -6.57 -27.95
CA PRO A 483 1.76 -7.01 -26.62
C PRO A 483 2.83 -6.65 -25.58
N VAL A 484 2.40 -6.20 -24.40
CA VAL A 484 3.26 -5.85 -23.28
C VAL A 484 2.99 -6.83 -22.15
N THR A 485 3.93 -7.73 -21.88
CA THR A 485 3.83 -8.66 -20.74
C THR A 485 4.06 -7.94 -19.41
N ALA A 486 3.62 -8.55 -18.31
CA ALA A 486 3.86 -8.04 -16.96
C ALA A 486 5.37 -7.89 -16.67
N VAL A 487 6.19 -8.85 -17.12
CA VAL A 487 7.65 -8.80 -16.99
C VAL A 487 8.23 -7.61 -17.76
N ARG A 488 7.76 -7.37 -18.99
CA ARG A 488 8.19 -6.23 -19.80
C ARG A 488 7.76 -4.91 -19.17
N TRP A 489 6.55 -4.85 -18.63
CA TRP A 489 6.05 -3.67 -17.94
C TRP A 489 6.88 -3.35 -16.68
N ALA A 490 7.20 -4.35 -15.87
CA ALA A 490 8.06 -4.18 -14.69
C ALA A 490 9.47 -3.67 -15.03
N ALA A 491 9.97 -3.93 -16.25
CA ALA A 491 11.22 -3.37 -16.74
C ALA A 491 11.09 -1.92 -17.26
N LEU A 492 9.92 -1.54 -17.79
CA LEU A 492 9.63 -0.21 -18.34
C LEU A 492 9.25 0.81 -17.27
N GLU A 493 8.57 0.39 -16.20
CA GLU A 493 8.08 1.28 -15.15
C GLU A 493 9.19 2.11 -14.46
N PRO A 494 10.35 1.53 -14.07
CA PRO A 494 11.46 2.32 -13.55
C PRO A 494 12.04 3.32 -14.56
N LEU A 495 11.92 3.05 -15.87
CA LEU A 495 12.37 3.96 -16.92
C LEU A 495 11.48 5.20 -17.01
N LEU A 496 10.17 5.08 -16.78
CA LEU A 496 9.25 6.23 -16.69
C LEU A 496 9.67 7.19 -15.59
N ALA A 497 9.85 6.68 -14.37
CA ALA A 497 10.26 7.48 -13.22
C ALA A 497 11.61 8.17 -13.46
N ARG A 498 12.59 7.43 -14.02
CA ARG A 498 13.92 7.97 -14.34
C ARG A 498 13.88 9.02 -15.44
N ALA A 499 13.11 8.81 -16.50
CA ALA A 499 12.97 9.76 -17.59
C ALA A 499 12.26 11.04 -17.11
N LEU A 500 11.24 10.92 -16.26
CA LEU A 500 10.53 12.06 -15.68
C LEU A 500 11.44 12.88 -14.75
N ALA A 501 12.21 12.23 -13.89
CA ALA A 501 13.21 12.90 -13.04
C ALA A 501 14.24 13.65 -13.90
N ALA A 502 14.78 13.00 -14.94
CA ALA A 502 15.72 13.64 -15.86
C ALA A 502 15.10 14.82 -16.62
N HIS A 503 13.81 14.76 -16.96
CA HIS A 503 13.11 15.89 -17.59
C HIS A 503 12.98 17.07 -16.61
N ARG A 504 12.56 16.81 -15.37
CA ARG A 504 12.44 17.83 -14.31
C ARG A 504 13.77 18.53 -14.02
N GLU A 505 14.88 17.81 -14.16
CA GLU A 505 16.23 18.34 -14.03
C GLU A 505 16.76 19.03 -15.30
N LYS A 506 15.91 19.21 -16.34
CA LYS A 506 16.27 19.78 -17.64
C LYS A 506 17.41 19.02 -18.35
N LYS A 507 17.61 17.75 -18.03
CA LYS A 507 18.65 16.89 -18.65
C LYS A 507 18.28 16.42 -20.04
N TRP A 508 17.00 16.52 -20.41
CA TRP A 508 16.55 16.32 -21.77
C TRP A 508 15.26 17.09 -22.04
N ARG A 509 14.99 17.39 -23.31
CA ARG A 509 13.74 17.98 -23.81
C ARG A 509 13.51 17.62 -25.27
N PHE A 510 12.28 17.75 -25.75
CA PHE A 510 12.02 17.72 -27.19
C PHE A 510 12.69 18.92 -27.87
N VAL A 511 13.21 18.71 -29.08
CA VAL A 511 13.55 19.81 -29.98
C VAL A 511 12.22 20.41 -30.40
N GLU A 512 11.95 21.67 -30.02
CA GLU A 512 10.84 22.42 -30.60
C GLU A 512 10.98 22.30 -32.12
N ALA A 513 9.90 21.90 -32.80
CA ALA A 513 9.91 21.90 -34.24
C ALA A 513 10.20 23.34 -34.65
N GLU A 514 11.46 23.64 -35.00
CA GLU A 514 11.82 24.85 -35.71
C GLU A 514 10.80 24.94 -36.82
N ALA A 515 9.96 25.98 -36.77
CA ALA A 515 8.99 26.25 -37.80
C ALA A 515 9.78 26.24 -39.10
N TRP A 516 9.68 25.15 -39.86
CA TRP A 516 10.37 25.02 -41.13
C TRP A 516 9.92 26.26 -41.90
N PRO A 517 10.85 27.15 -42.32
CA PRO A 517 10.45 28.31 -43.10
C PRO A 517 9.70 27.76 -44.30
N ASP A 518 8.46 28.21 -44.43
CA ASP A 518 7.50 27.71 -45.39
C ASP A 518 8.12 27.74 -46.80
N VAL A 519 8.61 26.59 -47.27
CA VAL A 519 9.32 26.45 -48.55
C VAL A 519 8.35 26.64 -49.73
N SER A 520 7.05 26.85 -49.47
CA SER A 520 6.05 27.15 -50.49
C SER A 520 6.18 28.53 -51.15
N THR A 521 7.09 29.41 -50.68
CA THR A 521 7.31 30.73 -51.30
C THR A 521 8.47 30.82 -52.31
N ARG A 522 9.18 29.72 -52.62
CA ARG A 522 10.14 29.69 -53.75
C ARG A 522 9.57 28.99 -54.98
N SER A 523 8.83 29.73 -55.80
CA SER A 523 9.01 29.79 -57.27
C SER A 523 7.82 30.47 -57.96
N ARG A 524 7.98 31.77 -58.25
CA ARG A 524 7.59 32.37 -59.54
C ARG A 524 8.24 33.74 -59.65
N GLY A 525 9.53 33.71 -59.97
CA GLY A 525 10.16 34.79 -60.70
C GLY A 525 10.13 34.44 -62.18
N GLU A 526 9.64 35.39 -62.97
CA GLU A 526 10.15 35.76 -64.31
C GLU A 526 9.98 34.74 -65.46
N ALA A 527 8.92 34.97 -66.23
CA ALA A 527 8.99 35.22 -67.67
C ALA A 527 7.89 36.21 -68.05
#